data_AF-A0A0S8HVK9-F1
#
_entry.id   AF-A0A0S8HVK9-F1
#
_cell.length_a   1.000
_cell.length_b   1.000
_cell.length_c   1.000
_cell.angle_alpha   90.00
_cell.angle_beta   90.00
_cell.angle_gamma   90.00
#
_symmetry.space_group_name_H-M   'P 1'
#
loop_
_entity.id
_entity.type
_entity.pdbx_description
1 polymer ?
#
loop_
_entity_poly.entity_id
_entity_poly.type
_entity_poly.pdbx_seq_one_letter_code
_entity_poly.pdbx_strand_id
1 'polypeptide(L)'
;MSIFTDHLLITLVAWIGSLALGGGTGYFMARLLRRLVSALPNDRRTVIALVPWRTLLFLLILVVWSPFLAIRLGIGTPTAIVMVWLTISLVACSMTMSAFLDNWFPQTLRARLLGGARTLLFFALFATLGSGLVGGGGAGFLLMQQANLMEYGKLLQSILLLGGMALLLDMILGIVEFWSVYR
;
A
#
# COMPACT_ATOMS: atom_id res chain seq x y z
N MET A 1 5.17 2.89 -32.73
CA MET A 1 3.94 3.43 -32.09
C MET A 1 4.25 4.83 -31.59
N SER A 2 3.25 5.73 -31.50
CA SER A 2 3.52 7.07 -30.98
C SER A 2 3.58 7.01 -29.46
N ILE A 3 4.39 7.88 -28.83
CA ILE A 3 4.54 7.97 -27.37
C ILE A 3 3.16 8.10 -26.69
N PHE A 4 2.21 8.74 -27.37
CA PHE A 4 0.84 8.92 -26.92
C PHE A 4 0.06 7.60 -26.87
N THR A 5 0.11 6.76 -27.91
CA THR A 5 -0.58 5.47 -27.89
C THR A 5 -0.01 4.52 -26.85
N ASP A 6 1.32 4.54 -26.64
CA ASP A 6 1.95 3.73 -25.60
C ASP A 6 1.51 4.18 -24.20
N HIS A 7 1.51 5.48 -23.90
CA HIS A 7 1.04 6.00 -22.61
C HIS A 7 -0.45 5.72 -22.36
N LEU A 8 -1.28 5.84 -23.39
CA LEU A 8 -2.72 5.62 -23.29
C LEU A 8 -3.02 4.13 -23.03
N LEU A 9 -2.27 3.22 -23.68
CA LEU A 9 -2.42 1.78 -23.44
C LEU A 9 -1.93 1.38 -22.05
N ILE A 10 -0.76 1.88 -21.64
CA ILE A 10 -0.21 1.66 -20.28
C ILE A 10 -1.22 2.13 -19.23
N THR A 11 -1.77 3.33 -19.38
CA THR A 11 -2.69 3.89 -18.38
C THR A 11 -4.03 3.18 -18.40
N LEU A 12 -4.67 2.99 -19.55
CA LEU A 12 -6.05 2.52 -19.62
C LEU A 12 -6.18 1.02 -19.33
N VAL A 13 -5.28 0.19 -19.88
CA VAL A 13 -5.26 -1.25 -19.62
C VAL A 13 -4.82 -1.51 -18.18
N ALA A 14 -3.77 -0.83 -17.71
CA ALA A 14 -3.37 -0.99 -16.31
C ALA A 14 -4.49 -0.53 -15.38
N TRP A 15 -5.15 0.61 -15.63
CA TRP A 15 -6.23 1.09 -14.77
C TRP A 15 -7.40 0.11 -14.67
N ILE A 16 -7.97 -0.30 -15.80
CA ILE A 16 -9.15 -1.18 -15.79
C ILE A 16 -8.81 -2.53 -15.17
N GLY A 17 -7.68 -3.13 -15.59
CA GLY A 17 -7.22 -4.39 -15.04
C GLY A 17 -6.94 -4.31 -13.54
N SER A 18 -6.36 -3.19 -13.09
CA SER A 18 -6.02 -2.98 -11.68
C SER A 18 -7.23 -2.75 -10.80
N LEU A 19 -8.22 -2.01 -11.29
CA LEU A 19 -9.45 -1.78 -10.54
C LEU A 19 -10.26 -3.07 -10.41
N ALA A 20 -10.33 -3.88 -11.46
CA ALA A 20 -11.00 -5.17 -11.42
C ALA A 20 -10.32 -6.13 -10.43
N LEU A 21 -9.00 -6.31 -10.52
CA LEU A 21 -8.26 -7.23 -9.66
C LEU A 21 -8.07 -6.69 -8.25
N GLY A 22 -7.67 -5.43 -8.11
CA GLY A 22 -7.55 -4.75 -6.83
C GLY A 22 -8.87 -4.70 -6.08
N GLY A 23 -9.95 -4.30 -6.75
CA GLY A 23 -11.29 -4.30 -6.16
C GLY A 23 -11.78 -5.69 -5.79
N GLY A 24 -11.61 -6.68 -6.67
CA GLY A 24 -11.98 -8.07 -6.41
C GLY A 24 -11.21 -8.70 -5.25
N THR A 25 -9.89 -8.51 -5.21
CA THR A 25 -9.03 -8.99 -4.10
C THR A 25 -9.35 -8.26 -2.80
N GLY A 26 -9.58 -6.94 -2.84
CA GLY A 26 -9.99 -6.15 -1.69
C GLY A 26 -11.32 -6.62 -1.10
N TYR A 27 -12.32 -6.91 -1.94
CA TYR A 27 -13.59 -7.49 -1.51
C TYR A 27 -13.40 -8.87 -0.86
N PHE A 28 -12.61 -9.74 -1.49
CA PHE A 28 -12.32 -11.07 -0.97
C PHE A 28 -11.61 -11.02 0.39
N MET A 29 -10.59 -10.15 0.52
CA MET A 29 -9.88 -9.93 1.78
C MET A 29 -10.80 -9.36 2.86
N ALA A 30 -11.62 -8.35 2.53
CA ALA A 30 -12.62 -7.82 3.46
C ALA A 30 -13.56 -8.92 3.97
N ARG A 31 -14.02 -9.81 3.08
CA ARG A 31 -14.90 -10.93 3.44
C ARG A 31 -14.19 -11.95 4.35
N LEU A 32 -12.92 -12.23 4.10
CA LEU A 32 -12.10 -13.10 4.95
C LEU A 32 -11.94 -12.50 6.34
N LEU A 33 -11.56 -11.22 6.43
CA LEU A 33 -11.46 -10.50 7.70
C LEU A 33 -12.79 -10.44 8.44
N ARG A 34 -13.90 -10.19 7.74
CA ARG A 34 -15.24 -10.22 8.33
C ARG A 34 -15.53 -11.57 9.00
N ARG A 35 -15.17 -12.69 8.37
CA ARG A 35 -15.36 -14.03 8.96
C ARG A 35 -14.52 -14.19 10.23
N LEU A 36 -13.23 -13.86 10.17
CA LEU A 36 -12.32 -13.94 11.31
C LEU A 36 -12.81 -13.08 12.49
N VAL A 37 -13.27 -11.87 12.21
CA VAL A 37 -13.75 -10.92 13.21
C VAL A 37 -15.13 -11.30 13.75
N SER A 38 -16.00 -11.89 12.92
CA SER A 38 -17.34 -12.31 13.36
C SER A 38 -17.35 -13.41 14.42
N ALA A 39 -16.27 -14.20 14.49
CA ALA A 39 -16.07 -15.25 15.48
C ALA A 39 -15.67 -14.70 16.87
N LEU A 40 -15.36 -13.40 16.99
CA LEU A 40 -14.91 -12.78 18.24
C LEU A 40 -16.08 -12.07 18.97
N PRO A 41 -16.25 -12.29 20.29
CA PRO A 41 -17.50 -12.01 20.98
C PRO A 41 -17.76 -10.56 21.42
N ASN A 42 -16.79 -9.64 21.52
CA ASN A 42 -17.11 -8.27 21.98
C ASN A 42 -16.37 -7.10 21.32
N ASP A 43 -15.19 -7.30 20.71
CA ASP A 43 -14.33 -6.18 20.29
C ASP A 43 -13.95 -6.23 18.80
N ARG A 44 -14.96 -6.43 17.95
CA ARG A 44 -14.78 -6.54 16.49
C ARG A 44 -14.07 -5.33 15.87
N ARG A 45 -14.31 -4.14 16.44
CA ARG A 45 -13.68 -2.87 16.03
C ARG A 45 -12.20 -2.81 16.39
N THR A 46 -11.85 -3.28 17.58
CA THR A 46 -10.48 -3.30 18.12
C THR A 46 -9.56 -4.16 17.28
N VAL A 47 -10.05 -5.34 16.89
CA VAL A 47 -9.27 -6.27 16.07
C VAL A 47 -9.00 -5.66 14.69
N ILE A 48 -9.98 -5.00 14.07
CA ILE A 48 -9.80 -4.36 12.76
C ILE A 48 -8.86 -3.16 12.83
N ALA A 49 -8.92 -2.35 13.89
CA ALA A 49 -8.05 -1.19 14.08
C ALA A 49 -6.58 -1.57 14.34
N LEU A 50 -6.34 -2.72 14.99
CA LEU A 50 -5.01 -3.20 15.36
C LEU A 50 -4.34 -4.07 14.29
N VAL A 51 -5.08 -4.65 13.36
CA VAL A 51 -4.49 -5.43 12.26
C VAL A 51 -3.76 -4.47 11.31
N PRO A 52 -2.42 -4.58 11.14
CA PRO A 52 -1.62 -3.66 10.34
C PRO A 52 -1.68 -4.02 8.85
N TRP A 53 -2.88 -4.31 8.32
CA TRP A 53 -3.05 -4.76 6.95
C TRP A 53 -2.67 -3.67 5.93
N ARG A 54 -2.80 -2.39 6.30
CA ARG A 54 -2.33 -1.25 5.49
C ARG A 54 -0.81 -1.24 5.36
N THR A 55 -0.11 -1.54 6.45
CA THR A 55 1.34 -1.73 6.43
C THR A 55 1.75 -2.90 5.54
N LEU A 56 1.02 -4.02 5.58
CA LEU A 56 1.30 -5.16 4.69
C LEU A 56 1.15 -4.78 3.22
N LEU A 57 0.11 -4.03 2.86
CA LEU A 57 -0.07 -3.51 1.50
C LEU A 57 1.04 -2.53 1.12
N PHE A 58 1.48 -1.66 2.03
CA PHE A 58 2.59 -0.76 1.80
C PHE A 58 3.92 -1.50 1.60
N LEU A 59 4.20 -2.54 2.38
CA LEU A 59 5.37 -3.41 2.20
C LEU A 59 5.35 -4.09 0.83
N LEU A 60 4.18 -4.57 0.39
CA LEU A 60 4.04 -5.12 -0.97
C LEU A 60 4.34 -4.05 -2.03
N ILE A 61 3.86 -2.82 -1.86
CA ILE A 61 4.19 -1.71 -2.77
C ILE A 61 5.69 -1.42 -2.76
N LEU A 62 6.37 -1.41 -1.61
CA LEU A 62 7.83 -1.26 -1.53
C LEU A 62 8.56 -2.33 -2.35
N VAL A 63 8.09 -3.57 -2.32
CA VAL A 63 8.65 -4.66 -3.14
C VAL A 63 8.38 -4.44 -4.62
N VAL A 64 7.18 -3.96 -4.99
CA VAL A 64 6.84 -3.62 -6.39
C VAL A 64 7.77 -2.52 -6.93
N TRP A 65 8.08 -1.51 -6.13
CA TRP A 65 8.98 -0.41 -6.54
C TRP A 65 10.46 -0.71 -6.30
N SER A 66 10.78 -1.88 -5.75
CA SER A 66 12.16 -2.34 -5.63
C SER A 66 12.73 -2.70 -7.01
N PRO A 67 14.05 -2.65 -7.20
CA PRO A 67 14.69 -3.03 -8.47
C PRO A 67 14.47 -4.52 -8.83
N PHE A 68 13.87 -5.32 -7.94
CA PHE A 68 13.62 -6.74 -8.18
C PHE A 68 12.80 -6.99 -9.45
N LEU A 69 11.74 -6.21 -9.70
CA LEU A 69 10.94 -6.33 -10.91
C LEU A 69 11.73 -5.93 -12.16
N ALA A 70 12.54 -4.86 -12.07
CA ALA A 70 13.39 -4.41 -13.17
C ALA A 70 14.48 -5.43 -13.52
N ILE A 71 15.04 -6.12 -12.53
CA ILE A 71 16.04 -7.20 -12.74
C ILE A 71 15.41 -8.40 -13.46
N ARG A 72 14.16 -8.74 -13.15
CA ARG A 72 13.47 -9.93 -13.70
C ARG A 72 12.83 -9.70 -15.06
N LEU A 73 12.19 -8.54 -15.24
CA LEU A 73 11.43 -8.20 -16.45
C LEU A 73 12.24 -7.35 -17.44
N GLY A 74 13.43 -6.90 -17.04
CA GLY A 74 14.25 -5.94 -17.78
C GLY A 74 13.82 -4.49 -17.52
N ILE A 75 14.57 -3.55 -18.09
CA ILE A 75 14.22 -2.12 -18.07
C ILE A 75 13.43 -1.82 -19.35
N GLY A 76 12.21 -1.32 -19.22
CA GLY A 76 11.39 -0.95 -20.38
C GLY A 76 9.90 -0.86 -20.08
N THR A 77 9.12 -0.66 -21.14
CA THR A 77 7.65 -0.51 -21.09
C THR A 77 6.92 -1.63 -20.34
N PRO A 78 7.28 -2.93 -20.50
CA PRO A 78 6.60 -4.01 -19.79
C PRO A 78 6.70 -3.89 -18.26
N THR A 79 7.88 -3.56 -17.74
CA THR A 79 8.13 -3.40 -16.31
C THR A 79 7.37 -2.20 -15.76
N ALA A 80 7.33 -1.09 -16.51
CA ALA A 80 6.53 0.08 -16.13
C ALA A 80 5.03 -0.26 -16.06
N ILE A 81 4.49 -0.99 -17.03
CA ILE A 81 3.10 -1.45 -17.01
C ILE A 81 2.82 -2.29 -15.76
N VAL A 82 3.67 -3.28 -15.48
CA VAL A 82 3.49 -4.18 -14.34
C VAL A 82 3.59 -3.43 -13.01
N MET A 83 4.56 -2.53 -12.85
CA MET A 83 4.71 -1.73 -11.63
C MET A 83 3.49 -0.84 -11.39
N VAL A 84 3.02 -0.11 -12.42
CA VAL A 84 1.83 0.73 -12.32
C VAL A 84 0.58 -0.11 -12.03
N TRP A 85 0.41 -1.23 -12.74
CA TRP A 85 -0.72 -2.12 -12.55
C TRP A 85 -0.76 -2.73 -11.14
N LEU A 86 0.36 -3.25 -10.63
CA LEU A 86 0.43 -3.79 -9.27
C LEU A 86 0.18 -2.70 -8.22
N THR A 87 0.74 -1.51 -8.42
CA THR A 87 0.56 -0.39 -7.49
C THR A 87 -0.91 0.02 -7.40
N ILE A 88 -1.56 0.28 -8.54
CA ILE A 88 -2.97 0.67 -8.57
C ILE A 88 -3.83 -0.47 -8.01
N SER A 89 -3.50 -1.74 -8.30
CA SER A 89 -4.22 -2.89 -7.75
C SER A 89 -4.15 -2.96 -6.23
N LEU A 90 -2.97 -2.74 -5.65
CA LEU A 90 -2.77 -2.76 -4.18
C LEU A 90 -3.48 -1.57 -3.52
N VAL A 91 -3.44 -0.39 -4.12
CA VAL A 91 -4.16 0.79 -3.63
C VAL A 91 -5.67 0.57 -3.71
N ALA A 92 -6.18 0.09 -4.85
CA ALA A 92 -7.59 -0.23 -5.03
C ALA A 92 -8.05 -1.29 -4.02
N CYS A 93 -7.25 -2.35 -3.81
CA CYS A 93 -7.48 -3.36 -2.79
C CYS A 93 -7.62 -2.73 -1.40
N SER A 94 -6.72 -1.81 -1.03
CA SER A 94 -6.78 -1.11 0.25
C SER A 94 -8.06 -0.28 0.43
N MET A 95 -8.43 0.47 -0.59
CA MET A 95 -9.61 1.35 -0.55
C MET A 95 -10.90 0.54 -0.54
N THR A 96 -11.01 -0.48 -1.38
CA THR A 96 -12.17 -1.37 -1.44
C THR A 96 -12.33 -2.13 -0.12
N MET A 97 -11.24 -2.67 0.43
CA MET A 97 -11.27 -3.35 1.72
C MET A 97 -11.75 -2.41 2.84
N SER A 98 -11.22 -1.19 2.91
CA SER A 98 -11.68 -0.19 3.90
C SER A 98 -13.16 0.12 3.73
N ALA A 99 -13.62 0.37 2.51
CA ALA A 99 -15.01 0.74 2.23
C ALA A 99 -16.01 -0.36 2.65
N PHE A 100 -15.69 -1.63 2.39
CA PHE A 100 -16.53 -2.74 2.82
C PHE A 100 -16.49 -2.95 4.34
N LEU A 101 -15.32 -2.84 4.97
CA LEU A 101 -15.20 -2.96 6.42
C LEU A 101 -15.95 -1.83 7.14
N ASP A 102 -15.88 -0.60 6.65
CA ASP A 102 -16.60 0.54 7.20
C ASP A 102 -18.12 0.41 7.03
N ASN A 103 -18.58 -0.22 5.96
CA ASN A 103 -19.99 -0.51 5.75
C ASN A 103 -20.50 -1.58 6.74
N TRP A 104 -19.74 -2.66 6.93
CA TRP A 104 -20.13 -3.75 7.84
C TRP A 104 -19.93 -3.41 9.31
N PHE A 105 -18.95 -2.56 9.63
CA PHE A 105 -18.58 -2.15 10.98
C PHE A 105 -18.48 -0.62 11.02
N PRO A 106 -19.62 0.09 11.05
CA PRO A 106 -19.64 1.56 11.00
C PRO A 106 -18.80 2.16 12.12
N GLN A 107 -17.91 3.06 11.71
CA GLN A 107 -16.94 3.75 12.55
C GLN A 107 -17.50 5.09 13.06
N THR A 108 -16.99 5.54 14.20
CA THR A 108 -17.22 6.92 14.66
C THR A 108 -16.44 7.90 13.78
N LEU A 109 -16.84 9.18 13.77
CA LEU A 109 -16.14 10.21 12.99
C LEU A 109 -14.64 10.27 13.33
N ARG A 110 -14.29 10.13 14.61
CA ARG A 110 -12.89 10.14 15.09
C ARG A 110 -12.08 8.97 14.53
N ALA A 111 -12.62 7.76 14.60
CA ALA A 111 -11.97 6.57 14.04
C ALA A 111 -11.81 6.70 12.52
N ARG A 112 -12.81 7.26 11.82
CA ARG A 112 -12.74 7.52 10.38
C ARG A 112 -11.64 8.53 10.01
N LEU A 113 -11.48 9.60 10.79
CA LEU A 113 -10.41 10.58 10.59
C LEU A 113 -9.02 9.96 10.83
N LEU A 114 -8.87 9.13 11.88
CA LEU A 114 -7.62 8.44 12.17
C LEU A 114 -7.28 7.38 11.12
N GLY A 115 -8.27 6.60 10.67
CA GLY A 115 -8.12 5.66 9.55
C GLY A 115 -7.74 6.37 8.24
N GLY A 116 -8.32 7.55 8.00
CA GLY A 116 -7.95 8.44 6.90
C GLY A 116 -6.52 8.95 7.00
N ALA A 117 -6.10 9.40 8.20
CA ALA A 117 -4.74 9.85 8.48
C ALA A 117 -3.71 8.73 8.27
N ARG A 118 -4.01 7.50 8.70
CA ARG A 118 -3.17 6.32 8.44
C ARG A 118 -3.01 6.08 6.94
N THR A 119 -4.12 6.14 6.20
CA THR A 119 -4.10 5.95 4.74
C THR A 119 -3.30 7.07 4.04
N LEU A 120 -3.46 8.31 4.47
CA LEU A 120 -2.69 9.46 3.98
C LEU A 120 -1.20 9.32 4.28
N LEU A 121 -0.84 8.82 5.46
CA LEU A 121 0.55 8.56 5.83
C LEU A 121 1.20 7.57 4.85
N PHE A 122 0.50 6.50 4.49
CA PHE A 122 0.99 5.55 3.48
C PHE A 122 1.10 6.18 2.08
N PHE A 123 0.15 7.02 1.68
CA PHE A 123 0.26 7.76 0.42
C PHE A 123 1.44 8.74 0.43
N ALA A 124 1.71 9.41 1.56
CA ALA A 124 2.86 10.28 1.71
C ALA A 124 4.17 9.50 1.60
N LEU A 125 4.29 8.37 2.31
CA LEU A 125 5.44 7.47 2.19
C LEU A 125 5.61 6.98 0.75
N PHE A 126 4.52 6.60 0.09
CA PHE A 126 4.54 6.19 -1.30
C PHE A 126 5.03 7.31 -2.24
N ALA A 127 4.57 8.55 -2.04
CA ALA A 127 5.04 9.70 -2.79
C ALA A 127 6.55 9.94 -2.61
N THR A 128 7.09 9.70 -1.41
CA THR A 128 8.55 9.80 -1.17
C THR A 128 9.36 8.71 -1.87
N LEU A 129 8.74 7.59 -2.24
CA LEU A 129 9.38 6.57 -3.08
C LEU A 129 9.43 7.04 -4.54
N GLY A 130 8.31 7.56 -5.05
CA GLY A 130 8.22 8.09 -6.40
C GLY A 130 9.15 9.30 -6.65
N SER A 131 9.33 10.17 -5.65
CA SER A 131 10.23 11.32 -5.77
C SER A 131 11.68 10.93 -6.04
N GLY A 132 12.12 9.76 -5.54
CA GLY A 132 13.47 9.24 -5.78
C GLY A 132 13.78 8.97 -7.25
N LEU A 133 12.78 8.66 -8.06
CA LEU A 133 12.95 8.41 -9.50
C LEU A 133 13.10 9.69 -10.31
N VAL A 134 12.62 10.82 -9.79
CA VAL A 134 12.73 12.14 -10.43
C VAL A 134 13.96 12.90 -9.91
N GLY A 135 14.85 12.24 -9.15
CA GLY A 135 16.02 12.86 -8.53
C GLY A 135 15.69 13.74 -7.31
N GLY A 136 14.45 13.67 -6.80
CA GLY A 136 14.10 14.27 -5.52
C GLY A 136 14.76 13.52 -4.36
N GLY A 137 15.21 14.24 -3.34
CA GLY A 137 15.78 13.61 -2.13
C GLY A 137 14.77 12.75 -1.35
N GLY A 138 15.26 11.98 -0.39
CA GLY A 138 14.44 11.19 0.55
C GLY A 138 14.60 9.68 0.43
N ALA A 139 13.63 8.93 0.95
CA ALA A 139 13.67 7.47 1.05
C ALA A 139 13.77 6.77 -0.32
N GLY A 140 13.01 7.24 -1.33
CA GLY A 140 13.09 6.72 -2.69
C GLY A 140 14.46 6.90 -3.33
N PHE A 141 15.13 8.03 -3.05
CA PHE A 141 16.48 8.29 -3.56
C PHE A 141 17.50 7.30 -2.97
N LEU A 142 17.45 7.06 -1.66
CA LEU A 142 18.34 6.11 -0.99
C LEU A 142 18.18 4.69 -1.55
N LEU A 143 16.94 4.26 -1.80
CA LEU A 143 16.67 2.96 -2.41
C LEU A 143 17.22 2.88 -3.84
N MET A 144 17.00 3.92 -4.65
CA MET A 144 17.47 3.96 -6.04
C MET A 144 19.01 4.04 -6.11
N GLN A 145 19.64 4.78 -5.21
CA GLN A 145 21.10 4.87 -5.11
C GLN A 145 21.71 3.50 -4.76
N GLN A 146 21.15 2.81 -3.76
CA GLN A 146 21.63 1.48 -3.38
C GLN A 146 21.40 0.43 -4.49
N ALA A 147 20.31 0.56 -5.24
CA ALA A 147 20.04 -0.25 -6.42
C ALA A 147 21.10 -0.03 -7.50
N ASN A 148 21.44 1.24 -7.79
CA ASN A 148 22.45 1.59 -8.79
C ASN A 148 23.86 1.12 -8.40
N LEU A 149 24.17 1.07 -7.10
CA LEU A 149 25.44 0.55 -6.58
C LEU A 149 25.48 -0.98 -6.48
N MET A 150 24.38 -1.68 -6.82
CA MET A 150 24.21 -3.13 -6.66
C MET A 150 24.46 -3.65 -5.24
N GLU A 151 24.30 -2.79 -4.22
CA GLU A 151 24.45 -3.15 -2.81
C GLU A 151 23.14 -3.73 -2.25
N TYR A 152 22.76 -4.92 -2.74
CA TYR A 152 21.47 -5.56 -2.41
C TYR A 152 21.24 -5.77 -0.91
N GLY A 153 22.31 -5.98 -0.13
CA GLY A 153 22.23 -6.09 1.33
C GLY A 153 21.73 -4.79 1.99
N LYS A 154 22.28 -3.64 1.59
CA LYS A 154 21.84 -2.33 2.10
C LYS A 154 20.45 -1.96 1.58
N LEU A 155 20.12 -2.35 0.36
CA LEU A 155 18.79 -2.17 -0.21
C LEU A 155 17.71 -2.89 0.61
N LEU A 156 17.94 -4.16 0.95
CA LEU A 156 17.04 -4.92 1.80
C LEU A 156 16.93 -4.31 3.20
N GLN A 157 18.05 -3.86 3.77
CA GLN A 157 18.06 -3.15 5.06
C GLN A 157 17.22 -1.86 5.02
N SER A 158 17.31 -1.07 3.95
CA SER A 158 16.51 0.15 3.77
C SER A 158 15.01 -0.15 3.60
N ILE A 159 14.65 -1.21 2.85
CA ILE A 159 13.26 -1.65 2.72
C ILE A 159 12.71 -2.09 4.08
N LEU A 160 13.47 -2.87 4.84
CA LEU A 160 13.08 -3.30 6.19
C LEU A 160 12.95 -2.12 7.15
N LEU A 161 13.84 -1.13 7.05
CA LEU A 161 13.78 0.07 7.88
C LEU A 161 12.53 0.91 7.58
N LEU A 162 12.24 1.16 6.30
CA LEU A 162 11.03 1.88 5.88
C LEU A 162 9.76 1.11 6.25
N GLY A 163 9.77 -0.20 6.04
CA GLY A 163 8.69 -1.10 6.43
C GLY A 163 8.45 -1.10 7.95
N GLY A 164 9.52 -1.15 8.74
CA GLY A 164 9.47 -1.10 10.20
C GLY A 164 8.97 0.25 10.71
N MET A 165 9.42 1.36 10.12
CA MET A 165 8.88 2.70 10.44
C MET A 165 7.39 2.79 10.09
N ALA A 166 6.98 2.29 8.92
CA ALA A 166 5.59 2.28 8.52
C ALA A 166 4.73 1.43 9.47
N LEU A 167 5.21 0.25 9.88
CA LEU A 167 4.56 -0.60 10.87
C LEU A 167 4.42 0.10 12.23
N LEU A 168 5.50 0.71 12.72
CA LEU A 168 5.49 1.43 14.00
C LEU A 168 4.49 2.58 13.98
N LEU A 169 4.52 3.41 12.92
CA LEU A 169 3.58 4.53 12.77
C LEU A 169 2.14 4.04 12.66
N ASP A 170 1.89 2.97 11.90
CA ASP A 170 0.57 2.36 11.79
C ASP A 170 0.09 1.81 13.13
N MET A 171 0.94 1.10 13.87
CA MET A 171 0.60 0.60 15.21
C MET A 171 0.32 1.72 16.20
N ILE A 172 1.14 2.77 16.23
CA ILE A 172 0.92 3.94 17.11
C ILE A 172 -0.44 4.58 16.80
N LEU A 173 -0.74 4.82 15.53
CA LEU A 173 -2.03 5.40 15.13
C LEU A 173 -3.19 4.46 15.42
N GLY A 174 -2.99 3.13 15.35
CA GLY A 174 -4.00 2.14 15.73
C GLY A 174 -4.27 2.08 17.22
N ILE A 175 -3.24 2.23 18.03
CA ILE A 175 -3.40 2.40 19.47
C ILE A 175 -4.16 3.69 19.74
N VAL A 176 -3.78 4.82 19.15
CA VAL A 176 -4.52 6.10 19.33
C VAL A 176 -5.99 5.96 18.91
N GLU A 177 -6.26 5.30 17.79
CA GLU A 177 -7.61 4.98 17.32
C GLU A 177 -8.38 4.15 18.36
N PHE A 178 -7.77 3.10 18.88
CA PHE A 178 -8.33 2.28 19.95
C PHE A 178 -8.70 3.11 21.19
N TRP A 179 -7.75 3.88 21.73
CA TRP A 179 -7.99 4.71 22.92
C TRP A 179 -9.08 5.77 22.70
N SER A 180 -9.23 6.26 21.47
CA SER A 180 -10.25 7.26 21.11
C SER A 180 -11.68 6.71 21.03
N VAL A 181 -11.83 5.38 20.91
CA VAL A 181 -13.13 4.70 20.76
C VAL A 181 -13.66 4.19 22.11
N TYR A 182 -12.79 3.92 23.09
CA TYR A 182 -13.17 3.45 24.44
C TYR A 182 -13.34 4.56 25.49
N ARG A 183 -13.14 5.83 25.11
CA ARG A 183 -13.44 7.01 25.92
C ARG A 183 -14.60 7.81 25.33
#